data_AF-C5DWJ8-F1
#
_entry.id   AF-C5DWJ8-F1
#
_cell.length_a   1.000
_cell.length_b   1.000
_cell.length_c   1.000
_cell.angle_alpha   90.00
_cell.angle_beta   90.00
_cell.angle_gamma   90.00
#
_symmetry.space_group_name_H-M   'P 1'
#
loop_
_entity.id
_entity.type
_entity.pdbx_description
1 polymer ?
#
loop_
_entity_poly.entity_id
_entity_poly.type
_entity_poly.pdbx_seq_one_letter_code
_entity_poly.pdbx_strand_id
1 'polypeptide(L)'
;MVNLSSNMKLIFDVETPSYKQGKRFRNTIVRNPSVMPQYFAIIGKKDNPIYEAEFTSQQGQQGQLQQGFQQNLKELNAFILHASLDIVEDLQWQVSPNAQHGRGGLSGGFLRSKNVNNTDNCYLGKVDHFYGLAITAYITYGGMKLVMIHGGPPNGNTQIDDNMVKSFYQEVHELYVKTLMNPFYKVNEPIPSPAFDSRVRALAKKYLNR
;
A
#
# COMPACT_ATOMS: atom_id res chain seq x y z
N MET A 1 0.92 80.88 -0.56
CA MET A 1 -0.07 80.15 -1.37
C MET A 1 -0.19 78.75 -0.82
N VAL A 2 -1.17 78.55 0.06
CA VAL A 2 -1.63 77.23 0.49
C VAL A 2 -3.11 77.36 0.82
N ASN A 3 -3.81 76.26 0.54
CA ASN A 3 -5.03 75.77 1.13
C ASN A 3 -6.31 75.77 0.28
N LEU A 4 -6.96 74.62 0.43
CA LEU A 4 -8.08 74.08 -0.30
C LEU A 4 -9.39 74.84 -0.04
N SER A 5 -10.33 74.75 -0.99
CA SER A 5 -11.75 74.68 -0.65
C SER A 5 -12.57 74.05 -1.78
N SER A 6 -13.24 72.95 -1.42
CA SER A 6 -14.60 72.53 -1.80
C SER A 6 -15.08 72.71 -3.24
N ASN A 7 -15.51 71.60 -3.87
CA ASN A 7 -16.96 71.42 -4.07
C ASN A 7 -17.32 70.02 -4.58
N MET A 8 -18.34 69.51 -3.90
CA MET A 8 -19.11 68.31 -4.13
C MET A 8 -19.96 68.48 -5.40
N LYS A 9 -19.89 67.53 -6.34
CA LYS A 9 -20.98 67.32 -7.31
C LYS A 9 -21.14 65.83 -7.60
N LEU A 10 -22.18 65.28 -6.97
CA LEU A 10 -22.80 64.02 -7.34
C LEU A 10 -23.39 64.17 -8.74
N ILE A 11 -22.99 63.33 -9.69
CA ILE A 11 -23.83 62.94 -10.82
C ILE A 11 -23.80 61.41 -10.85
N PHE A 12 -24.97 60.84 -10.63
CA PHE A 12 -25.28 59.45 -10.91
C PHE A 12 -25.30 59.28 -12.42
N ASP A 13 -24.37 58.50 -12.96
CA ASP A 13 -24.64 57.74 -14.18
C ASP A 13 -24.46 56.26 -13.86
N VAL A 14 -25.57 55.55 -14.05
CA VAL A 14 -25.69 54.12 -13.91
C VAL A 14 -24.98 53.49 -15.11
N GLU A 15 -23.80 52.94 -14.87
CA GLU A 15 -23.22 51.95 -15.78
C GLU A 15 -22.78 50.76 -14.93
N THR A 16 -23.49 49.65 -15.05
CA THR A 16 -23.18 48.38 -14.38
C THR A 16 -21.83 47.87 -14.88
N PRO A 17 -20.75 47.84 -14.07
CA PRO A 17 -19.53 47.17 -14.47
C PRO A 17 -19.70 45.68 -14.22
N SER A 18 -19.69 44.92 -15.31
CA SER A 18 -19.56 43.46 -15.33
C SER A 18 -18.46 43.03 -14.35
N TYR A 19 -18.84 42.22 -13.36
CA TYR A 19 -17.92 41.67 -12.37
C TYR A 19 -16.92 40.76 -13.09
N LYS A 20 -15.74 41.30 -13.44
CA LYS A 20 -14.62 40.47 -13.91
C LYS A 20 -14.22 39.57 -12.75
N GLN A 21 -14.63 38.30 -12.83
CA GLN A 21 -14.21 37.25 -11.91
C GLN A 21 -12.70 37.31 -11.76
N GLY A 22 -12.25 37.60 -10.53
CA GLY A 22 -10.86 37.46 -10.15
C GLY A 22 -10.39 36.06 -10.55
N LYS A 23 -9.32 36.02 -11.34
CA LYS A 23 -8.62 34.76 -11.64
C LYS A 23 -8.16 34.19 -10.29
N ARG A 24 -8.95 33.26 -9.75
CA ARG A 24 -8.52 32.39 -8.66
C ARG A 24 -7.27 31.70 -9.21
N PHE A 25 -6.11 32.08 -8.68
CA PHE A 25 -4.92 31.26 -8.80
C PHE A 25 -5.24 29.95 -8.10
N ARG A 26 -5.82 29.02 -8.88
CA ARG A 26 -5.87 27.62 -8.51
C ARG A 26 -4.41 27.19 -8.56
N ASN A 27 -3.80 27.08 -7.39
CA ASN A 27 -2.64 26.22 -7.22
C ASN A 27 -3.10 24.80 -7.57
N THR A 28 -3.12 24.49 -8.86
CA THR A 28 -3.16 23.12 -9.33
C THR A 28 -1.80 22.56 -8.93
N ILE A 29 -1.76 21.91 -7.77
CA ILE A 29 -0.70 20.96 -7.48
C ILE A 29 -0.81 19.94 -8.61
N VAL A 30 0.07 20.07 -9.61
CA VAL A 30 0.30 19.04 -10.60
C VAL A 30 0.84 17.86 -9.82
N ARG A 31 -0.04 16.98 -9.34
CA ARG A 31 0.37 15.71 -8.75
C ARG A 31 0.98 14.92 -9.90
N ASN A 32 2.31 14.82 -9.89
CA ASN A 32 3.08 13.85 -10.68
C ASN A 32 2.36 12.48 -10.58
N PRO A 33 2.38 11.63 -11.62
CA PRO A 33 1.74 10.31 -11.55
C PRO A 33 2.16 9.63 -10.26
N SER A 34 1.14 9.33 -9.47
CA SER A 34 1.23 9.14 -8.03
C SER A 34 2.12 7.95 -7.72
N VAL A 35 3.32 8.24 -7.25
CA VAL A 35 4.10 7.32 -6.42
C VAL A 35 3.17 6.84 -5.30
N MET A 36 2.89 5.54 -5.27
CA MET A 36 2.02 4.94 -4.26
C MET A 36 2.90 4.34 -3.17
N PRO A 37 2.89 4.90 -1.94
CA PRO A 37 3.66 4.32 -0.85
C PRO A 37 3.07 2.96 -0.47
N GLN A 38 3.90 2.04 -0.01
CA GLN A 38 3.48 0.70 0.40
C GLN A 38 4.02 0.43 1.80
N TYR A 39 3.21 -0.20 2.63
CA TYR A 39 3.61 -0.65 3.95
C TYR A 39 3.54 -2.16 3.99
N PHE A 40 4.68 -2.79 4.24
CA PHE A 40 4.85 -4.24 4.24
C PHE A 40 5.26 -4.72 5.63
N ALA A 41 4.66 -5.81 6.09
CA ALA A 41 5.06 -6.46 7.32
C ALA A 41 5.12 -7.99 7.19
N ILE A 42 6.02 -8.59 7.96
CA ILE A 42 6.06 -10.02 8.24
C ILE A 42 5.56 -10.20 9.66
N ILE A 43 4.49 -10.98 9.81
CA ILE A 43 3.83 -11.26 11.08
C ILE A 43 4.11 -12.71 11.50
N GLY A 44 4.49 -12.84 12.76
CA GLY A 44 4.73 -14.11 13.44
C GLY A 44 3.47 -14.92 13.68
N LYS A 45 3.66 -16.16 14.16
CA LYS A 45 2.53 -17.05 14.48
C LYS A 45 1.72 -16.60 15.69
N LYS A 46 2.25 -15.68 16.48
CA LYS A 46 1.60 -15.09 17.66
C LYS A 46 1.09 -13.66 17.37
N ASP A 47 0.86 -13.35 16.11
CA ASP A 47 0.44 -12.04 15.60
C ASP A 47 1.35 -10.87 16.00
N ASN A 48 2.63 -11.19 16.21
CA ASN A 48 3.65 -10.20 16.52
C ASN A 48 4.40 -9.76 15.25
N PRO A 49 4.69 -8.47 15.07
CA PRO A 49 5.49 -8.02 13.95
C PRO A 49 6.94 -8.53 14.09
N ILE A 50 7.45 -9.13 13.01
CA ILE A 50 8.82 -9.62 12.90
C ILE A 50 9.67 -8.69 12.05
N TYR A 51 9.06 -8.08 11.04
CA TYR A 51 9.69 -7.11 10.17
C TYR A 51 8.63 -6.16 9.65
N GLU A 52 8.97 -4.88 9.54
CA GLU A 52 8.12 -3.84 8.99
C GLU A 52 8.96 -2.93 8.09
N ALA A 53 8.41 -2.54 6.94
CA ALA A 53 9.04 -1.59 6.05
C ALA A 53 8.02 -0.76 5.28
N GLU A 54 8.30 0.53 5.19
CA GLU A 54 7.65 1.43 4.26
C GLU A 54 8.51 1.54 2.99
N PHE A 55 7.86 1.39 1.83
CA PHE A 55 8.45 1.58 0.51
C PHE A 55 7.81 2.80 -0.14
N THR A 56 8.65 3.66 -0.71
CA THR A 56 8.24 4.81 -1.51
C THR A 56 8.87 4.69 -2.88
N SER A 57 8.13 4.94 -3.97
CA SER A 57 8.72 4.93 -5.30
C SER A 57 9.59 6.18 -5.53
N GLN A 58 10.74 5.98 -6.19
CA GLN A 58 11.83 6.97 -6.24
C GLN A 58 11.75 7.95 -7.42
N GLN A 59 10.59 8.21 -8.02
CA GLN A 59 10.47 9.19 -9.12
C GLN A 59 10.35 10.64 -8.61
N GLY A 60 11.38 11.10 -7.90
CA GLY A 60 11.65 12.52 -7.68
C GLY A 60 13.03 12.84 -8.24
N GLN A 61 13.11 13.75 -9.23
CA GLN A 61 14.37 14.41 -9.57
C GLN A 61 15.03 14.98 -8.31
N GLN A 62 16.37 14.97 -8.28
CA GLN A 62 17.20 15.48 -7.18
C GLN A 62 16.58 16.74 -6.54
N GLY A 63 16.08 16.60 -5.31
CA GLY A 63 15.60 17.71 -4.49
C GLY A 63 14.13 17.68 -4.03
N GLN A 64 13.28 16.78 -4.54
CA GLN A 64 11.92 16.62 -4.00
C GLN A 64 11.85 15.55 -2.89
N LEU A 65 11.29 15.96 -1.75
CA LEU A 65 11.06 15.10 -0.57
C LEU A 65 10.23 13.87 -0.96
N GLN A 66 10.71 12.69 -0.58
CA GLN A 66 9.96 11.42 -0.70
C GLN A 66 8.61 11.57 0.02
N GLN A 67 7.50 11.56 -0.72
CA GLN A 67 6.18 11.51 -0.11
C GLN A 67 5.84 10.06 0.24
N GLY A 68 6.10 9.69 1.49
CA GLY A 68 5.57 8.47 2.10
C GLY A 68 4.08 8.58 2.39
N PHE A 69 3.56 7.67 3.22
CA PHE A 69 2.20 7.82 3.73
C PHE A 69 2.05 9.17 4.43
N GLN A 70 0.88 9.81 4.25
CA GLN A 70 0.51 10.95 5.08
C GLN A 70 0.57 10.52 6.55
N GLN A 71 1.13 11.34 7.44
CA GLN A 71 1.38 10.98 8.84
C GLN A 71 0.15 10.33 9.52
N ASN A 72 -1.03 10.91 9.31
CA ASN A 72 -2.28 10.38 9.86
C ASN A 72 -2.63 8.97 9.35
N LEU A 73 -2.33 8.66 8.09
CA LEU A 73 -2.54 7.32 7.52
C LEU A 73 -1.46 6.34 7.98
N LYS A 74 -0.23 6.83 8.16
CA LYS A 74 0.90 6.02 8.63
C LYS A 74 0.64 5.41 10.01
N GLU A 75 0.04 6.19 10.91
CA GLU A 75 -0.35 5.73 12.26
C GLU A 75 -1.43 4.65 12.22
N LEU A 76 -2.25 4.63 11.17
CA LEU A 76 -3.30 3.62 10.99
C LEU A 76 -2.77 2.32 10.39
N ASN A 77 -1.59 2.30 9.76
CA ASN A 77 -1.08 1.12 9.06
C ASN A 77 -1.07 -0.14 9.95
N ALA A 78 -0.63 -0.02 11.20
CA ALA A 78 -0.60 -1.14 12.14
C ALA A 78 -2.02 -1.63 12.50
N PHE A 79 -2.97 -0.72 12.69
CA PHE A 79 -4.36 -1.05 12.97
C PHE A 79 -5.03 -1.75 11.78
N ILE A 80 -4.84 -1.20 10.58
CA ILE A 80 -5.37 -1.74 9.33
C ILE A 80 -4.82 -3.15 9.10
N LEU A 81 -3.51 -3.32 9.25
CA LEU A 81 -2.86 -4.60 9.06
C LEU A 81 -3.37 -5.62 10.08
N HIS A 82 -3.45 -5.25 11.36
CA HIS A 82 -3.95 -6.13 12.41
C HIS A 82 -5.40 -6.57 12.15
N ALA A 83 -6.29 -5.63 11.79
CA ALA A 83 -7.68 -5.94 11.46
C ALA A 83 -7.83 -6.89 10.25
N SER A 84 -6.87 -6.87 9.32
CA SER A 84 -6.86 -7.78 8.17
C SER A 84 -6.41 -9.21 8.49
N LEU A 85 -5.79 -9.46 9.65
CA LEU A 85 -5.23 -10.78 9.98
C LEU A 85 -6.30 -11.86 10.11
N ASP A 86 -7.48 -11.54 10.65
CA ASP A 86 -8.59 -12.48 10.77
C ASP A 86 -9.02 -13.02 9.39
N ILE A 87 -9.15 -12.13 8.40
CA ILE A 87 -9.50 -12.51 7.02
C ILE A 87 -8.40 -13.37 6.40
N VAL A 88 -7.14 -13.03 6.64
CA VAL A 88 -5.98 -13.81 6.18
C VAL A 88 -6.02 -15.23 6.79
N GLU A 89 -6.40 -15.35 8.06
CA GLU A 89 -6.54 -16.64 8.76
C GLU A 89 -7.75 -17.47 8.30
N ASP A 90 -8.83 -16.84 7.86
CA ASP A 90 -9.96 -17.56 7.28
C ASP A 90 -9.60 -18.09 5.88
N LEU A 91 -8.87 -17.29 5.09
CA LEU A 91 -8.48 -17.65 3.72
C LEU A 91 -7.45 -18.79 3.67
N GLN A 92 -6.56 -18.95 4.66
CA GLN A 92 -5.64 -20.11 4.70
C GLN A 92 -6.37 -21.45 4.80
N TRP A 93 -7.57 -21.49 5.38
CA TRP A 93 -8.33 -22.72 5.52
C TRP A 93 -9.16 -23.06 4.29
N GLN A 94 -9.21 -22.17 3.30
CA GLN A 94 -9.90 -22.40 2.04
C GLN A 94 -8.96 -23.11 1.04
N VAL A 95 -9.43 -24.22 0.48
CA VAL A 95 -8.69 -24.96 -0.55
C VAL A 95 -8.80 -24.17 -1.86
N SER A 96 -7.79 -23.32 -2.14
CA SER A 96 -7.63 -22.43 -3.31
C SER A 96 -8.32 -21.06 -3.19
N PRO A 97 -7.64 -20.02 -2.66
CA PRO A 97 -8.20 -18.66 -2.57
C PRO A 97 -8.48 -18.02 -3.94
N ASN A 98 -7.78 -18.47 -5.00
CA ASN A 98 -7.87 -17.86 -6.34
C ASN A 98 -8.91 -18.49 -7.28
N ALA A 99 -9.72 -19.44 -6.80
CA ALA A 99 -10.70 -20.14 -7.64
C ALA A 99 -12.04 -19.40 -7.80
N GLN A 100 -12.21 -18.23 -7.17
CA GLN A 100 -13.51 -17.57 -7.09
C GLN A 100 -13.72 -16.53 -8.20
N HIS A 101 -13.69 -17.00 -9.45
CA HIS A 101 -14.35 -16.36 -10.60
C HIS A 101 -15.12 -17.44 -11.38
N GLY A 102 -16.12 -18.05 -10.74
CA GLY A 102 -16.99 -19.03 -11.37
C GLY A 102 -18.10 -19.46 -10.44
N ARG A 103 -19.34 -19.08 -10.77
CA ARG A 103 -20.56 -19.53 -10.10
C ARG A 103 -20.64 -21.07 -10.07
N GLY A 104 -21.04 -21.64 -8.93
CA GLY A 104 -21.57 -23.00 -8.85
C GLY A 104 -20.99 -23.78 -7.67
N GLY A 105 -21.79 -23.93 -6.61
CA GLY A 105 -21.42 -24.74 -5.46
C GLY A 105 -21.31 -26.24 -5.79
N LEU A 106 -20.64 -26.97 -4.92
CA LEU A 106 -21.15 -28.18 -4.24
C LEU A 106 -20.06 -28.72 -3.30
N SER A 107 -20.56 -29.17 -2.17
CA SER A 107 -19.94 -29.99 -1.12
C SER A 107 -18.91 -31.04 -1.60
N GLY A 108 -17.84 -31.20 -0.81
CA GLY A 108 -17.17 -32.50 -0.56
C GLY A 108 -16.35 -33.11 -1.71
N GLY A 109 -15.02 -33.16 -1.55
CA GLY A 109 -14.15 -33.84 -2.51
C GLY A 109 -12.76 -34.15 -1.97
N PHE A 110 -12.66 -35.24 -1.21
CA PHE A 110 -11.42 -35.97 -0.94
C PHE A 110 -10.76 -36.32 -2.29
N LEU A 111 -9.46 -36.02 -2.45
CA LEU A 111 -8.60 -36.33 -3.61
C LEU A 111 -8.77 -35.47 -4.87
N ARG A 112 -8.01 -34.37 -4.98
CA ARG A 112 -7.59 -33.84 -6.29
C ARG A 112 -6.16 -33.35 -6.28
N SER A 113 -5.23 -34.28 -6.51
CA SER A 113 -3.91 -33.96 -7.05
C SER A 113 -4.10 -33.60 -8.53
N LYS A 114 -4.10 -32.30 -8.84
CA LYS A 114 -3.63 -31.83 -10.14
C LYS A 114 -2.44 -30.95 -9.85
N ASN A 115 -1.43 -31.09 -10.70
CA ASN A 115 -0.14 -30.41 -10.68
C ASN A 115 -0.32 -28.87 -10.66
N VAL A 116 -0.68 -28.35 -9.50
CA VAL A 116 -0.65 -26.93 -9.13
C VAL A 116 0.76 -26.73 -8.60
N ASN A 117 1.48 -25.77 -9.17
CA ASN A 117 2.79 -25.43 -8.64
C ASN A 117 2.62 -25.18 -7.15
N ASN A 118 3.36 -25.91 -6.31
CA ASN A 118 3.20 -25.91 -4.86
C ASN A 118 3.39 -24.50 -4.23
N THR A 119 3.67 -23.46 -5.01
CA THR A 119 3.77 -22.06 -4.58
C THR A 119 2.48 -21.25 -4.75
N ASP A 120 1.45 -21.77 -5.43
CA ASP A 120 0.15 -21.08 -5.61
C ASP A 120 -0.68 -21.03 -4.33
N ASN A 121 -0.47 -21.98 -3.41
CA ASN A 121 -1.22 -22.05 -2.15
C ASN A 121 -0.84 -20.96 -1.14
N CYS A 122 0.31 -20.30 -1.35
CA CYS A 122 0.81 -19.31 -0.41
C CYS A 122 0.33 -17.89 -0.71
N TYR A 123 0.08 -17.54 -1.97
CA TYR A 123 -0.34 -16.19 -2.34
C TYR A 123 -1.87 -16.08 -2.29
N LEU A 124 -2.40 -15.25 -1.40
CA LEU A 124 -3.84 -15.06 -1.23
C LEU A 124 -4.41 -13.98 -2.16
N GLY A 125 -3.55 -13.20 -2.83
CA GLY A 125 -4.02 -12.05 -3.62
C GLY A 125 -4.47 -10.89 -2.75
N LYS A 126 -5.41 -10.10 -3.27
CA LYS A 126 -6.09 -9.03 -2.53
C LYS A 126 -7.11 -9.66 -1.56
N VAL A 127 -6.91 -9.43 -0.27
CA VAL A 127 -7.73 -10.02 0.81
C VAL A 127 -8.74 -9.04 1.37
N ASP A 128 -8.43 -7.75 1.38
CA ASP A 128 -9.30 -6.72 1.94
C ASP A 128 -9.01 -5.32 1.33
N HIS A 129 -9.81 -4.34 1.71
CA HIS A 129 -9.62 -2.93 1.42
C HIS A 129 -10.07 -2.06 2.58
N PHE A 130 -9.26 -1.06 2.93
CA PHE A 130 -9.58 -0.13 4.02
C PHE A 130 -9.32 1.31 3.58
N TYR A 131 -10.32 2.18 3.67
CA TYR A 131 -10.26 3.55 3.13
C TYR A 131 -9.72 3.65 1.69
N GLY A 132 -10.03 2.67 0.83
CA GLY A 132 -9.54 2.61 -0.55
C GLY A 132 -8.11 2.08 -0.71
N LEU A 133 -7.39 1.83 0.39
CA LEU A 133 -6.11 1.13 0.40
C LEU A 133 -6.39 -0.37 0.22
N ALA A 134 -5.73 -0.98 -0.76
CA ALA A 134 -5.87 -2.42 -0.98
C ALA A 134 -4.88 -3.19 -0.11
N ILE A 135 -5.31 -4.34 0.42
CA ILE A 135 -4.48 -5.20 1.26
C ILE A 135 -4.25 -6.51 0.53
N THR A 136 -2.98 -6.89 0.37
CA THR A 136 -2.60 -8.21 -0.16
C THR A 136 -1.91 -9.04 0.89
N ALA A 137 -2.03 -10.36 0.79
CA ALA A 137 -1.42 -11.27 1.74
C ALA A 137 -0.78 -12.49 1.07
N TYR A 138 0.24 -13.01 1.76
CA TYR A 138 0.93 -14.24 1.45
C TYR A 138 1.19 -15.01 2.74
N ILE A 139 0.87 -16.30 2.77
CA ILE A 139 1.06 -17.17 3.93
C ILE A 139 2.12 -18.21 3.59
N THR A 140 3.11 -18.32 4.45
CA THR A 140 4.12 -19.38 4.35
C THR A 140 3.59 -20.69 4.92
N TYR A 141 4.15 -21.82 4.49
CA TYR A 141 3.90 -23.13 5.12
C TYR A 141 4.23 -23.18 6.61
N GLY A 142 5.07 -22.27 7.09
CA GLY A 142 5.36 -22.10 8.50
C GLY A 142 4.24 -21.42 9.29
N GLY A 143 3.19 -20.89 8.66
CA GLY A 143 2.15 -20.08 9.31
C GLY A 143 2.56 -18.63 9.54
N MET A 144 3.64 -18.17 8.89
CA MET A 144 4.03 -16.76 8.88
C MET A 144 3.20 -16.01 7.85
N LYS A 145 2.73 -14.81 8.21
CA LYS A 145 1.85 -14.00 7.37
C LYS A 145 2.64 -12.80 6.84
N LEU A 146 2.78 -12.68 5.54
CA LEU A 146 3.40 -11.55 4.86
C LEU A 146 2.27 -10.70 4.29
N VAL A 147 2.10 -9.48 4.81
CA VAL A 147 0.97 -8.61 4.48
C VAL A 147 1.48 -7.28 3.95
N MET A 148 0.80 -6.74 2.94
CA MET A 148 1.14 -5.45 2.34
C MET A 148 -0.10 -4.59 2.17
N ILE A 149 -0.01 -3.35 2.65
CA ILE A 149 -0.96 -2.28 2.38
C ILE A 149 -0.44 -1.49 1.19
N HIS A 150 -1.25 -1.39 0.15
CA HIS A 150 -0.96 -0.62 -1.04
C HIS A 150 -1.59 0.77 -0.92
N GLY A 151 -0.74 1.80 -0.90
CA GLY A 151 -1.13 3.18 -1.10
C GLY A 151 -1.86 3.34 -2.42
N GLY A 152 -2.82 4.25 -2.46
CA GLY A 152 -3.62 4.51 -3.64
C GLY A 152 -4.17 5.92 -3.66
N PRO A 153 -4.70 6.37 -4.81
CA PRO A 153 -5.42 7.63 -4.87
C PRO A 153 -6.65 7.57 -3.93
N PRO A 154 -6.99 8.66 -3.23
CA PRO A 154 -7.99 8.67 -2.15
C PRO A 154 -9.42 8.28 -2.58
N ASN A 155 -9.70 8.19 -3.89
CA ASN A 155 -11.01 7.85 -4.44
C ASN A 155 -10.94 6.84 -5.60
N GLY A 156 -9.83 6.11 -5.75
CA GLY A 156 -9.64 5.16 -6.84
C GLY A 156 -9.37 3.76 -6.34
N ASN A 157 -9.74 2.75 -7.14
CA ASN A 157 -9.36 1.38 -6.85
C ASN A 157 -7.87 1.20 -7.13
N THR A 158 -7.09 0.92 -6.08
CA THR A 158 -5.65 0.65 -6.19
C THR A 158 -5.44 -0.56 -7.09
N GLN A 159 -4.83 -0.33 -8.26
CA GLN A 159 -4.50 -1.38 -9.22
C GLN A 159 -3.24 -2.10 -8.72
N ILE A 160 -3.36 -3.41 -8.52
CA ILE A 160 -2.27 -4.27 -8.08
C ILE A 160 -1.91 -5.22 -9.22
N ASP A 161 -0.64 -5.28 -9.58
CA ASP A 161 -0.11 -6.30 -10.49
C ASP A 161 0.22 -7.55 -9.67
N ASP A 162 -0.75 -8.47 -9.59
CA ASP A 162 -0.64 -9.70 -8.80
C ASP A 162 0.61 -10.52 -9.11
N ASN A 163 1.06 -10.54 -10.36
CA ASN A 163 2.23 -11.32 -10.76
C ASN A 163 3.52 -10.75 -10.16
N MET A 164 3.66 -9.41 -10.15
CA MET A 164 4.79 -8.72 -9.56
C MET A 164 4.78 -8.83 -8.04
N VAL A 165 3.62 -8.60 -7.41
CA VAL A 165 3.46 -8.70 -5.96
C VAL A 165 3.72 -10.13 -5.47
N LYS A 166 3.21 -11.14 -6.17
CA LYS A 166 3.50 -12.55 -5.88
C LYS A 166 5.00 -12.85 -5.96
N SER A 167 5.68 -12.36 -7.00
CA SER A 167 7.12 -12.55 -7.17
C SER A 167 7.92 -11.90 -6.04
N PHE A 168 7.52 -10.69 -5.62
CA PHE A 168 8.08 -10.03 -4.44
C PHE A 168 7.94 -10.87 -3.17
N TYR A 169 6.73 -11.36 -2.88
CA TYR A 169 6.49 -12.20 -1.69
C TYR A 169 7.32 -13.48 -1.71
N GLN A 170 7.45 -14.13 -2.86
CA GLN A 170 8.26 -15.34 -3.02
C GLN A 170 9.74 -15.08 -2.74
N GLU A 171 10.32 -14.01 -3.28
CA GLU A 171 11.73 -13.69 -3.02
C GLU A 171 11.96 -13.25 -1.55
N VAL A 172 11.04 -12.51 -0.93
CA VAL A 172 11.15 -12.14 0.49
C VAL A 172 10.99 -13.38 1.39
N HIS A 173 10.10 -14.30 1.05
CA HIS A 173 9.97 -15.57 1.76
C HIS A 173 11.28 -16.39 1.68
N GLU A 174 11.94 -16.43 0.53
CA GLU A 174 13.24 -17.10 0.40
C GLU A 174 14.31 -16.44 1.30
N LEU A 175 14.34 -15.10 1.37
CA LEU A 175 15.23 -14.38 2.29
C LEU A 175 14.91 -14.70 3.76
N TYR A 176 13.62 -14.77 4.11
CA TYR A 176 13.18 -15.11 5.46
C TYR A 176 13.63 -16.51 5.86
N VAL A 177 13.47 -17.50 4.98
CA VAL A 177 13.94 -18.87 5.20
C VAL A 177 15.46 -18.90 5.39
N LYS A 178 16.24 -18.15 4.60
CA LYS A 178 17.69 -18.04 4.78
C LYS A 178 18.06 -17.49 6.16
N THR A 179 17.30 -16.54 6.69
CA THR A 179 17.46 -16.03 8.06
C THR A 179 17.13 -17.11 9.10
N LEU A 180 16.07 -17.89 8.89
CA LEU A 180 15.71 -19.01 9.78
C LEU A 180 16.76 -20.11 9.83
N MET A 181 17.50 -20.33 8.74
CA MET A 181 18.57 -21.34 8.70
C MET A 181 19.81 -20.91 9.50
N ASN A 182 19.86 -19.67 10.01
CA ASN A 182 20.87 -19.26 10.96
C ASN A 182 20.55 -19.88 12.35
N PRO A 183 21.40 -20.77 12.89
CA PRO A 183 21.13 -21.46 14.16
C PRO A 183 21.04 -20.52 15.38
N PHE A 184 21.50 -19.26 15.25
CA PHE A 184 21.42 -18.25 16.31
C PHE A 184 20.16 -17.38 16.23
N TYR A 185 19.36 -17.51 15.17
CA TYR A 185 18.11 -16.78 15.05
C TYR A 185 17.00 -17.53 15.78
N LYS A 186 16.25 -16.80 16.62
CA LYS A 186 15.09 -17.35 17.34
C LYS A 186 13.83 -17.11 16.52
N VAL A 187 13.10 -18.18 16.24
CA VAL A 187 11.84 -18.11 15.48
C VAL A 187 10.82 -17.22 16.21
N ASN A 188 10.13 -16.36 15.46
CA ASN A 188 9.16 -15.35 15.93
C ASN A 188 9.76 -14.12 16.66
N GLU A 189 11.08 -13.99 16.75
CA GLU A 189 11.69 -12.74 17.20
C GLU A 189 11.83 -11.75 16.04
N PRO A 190 11.85 -10.42 16.29
CA PRO A 190 12.14 -9.43 15.26
C PRO A 190 13.45 -9.73 14.51
N ILE A 191 13.53 -9.36 13.22
CA ILE A 191 14.75 -9.48 12.41
C ILE A 191 15.46 -8.12 12.35
N PRO A 192 16.43 -7.83 13.23
CA PRO A 192 17.14 -6.54 13.26
C PRO A 192 18.29 -6.44 12.23
N SER A 193 18.32 -7.29 11.20
CA SER A 193 19.46 -7.38 10.28
C SER A 193 19.43 -6.29 9.21
N PRO A 194 20.44 -5.39 9.14
CA PRO A 194 20.50 -4.37 8.09
C PRO A 194 20.67 -4.97 6.69
N ALA A 195 21.35 -6.12 6.59
CA ALA A 195 21.51 -6.84 5.33
C ALA A 195 20.18 -7.42 4.82
N PHE A 196 19.34 -7.92 5.73
CA PHE A 196 17.99 -8.37 5.39
C PHE A 196 17.14 -7.20 4.88
N ASP A 197 17.11 -6.10 5.64
CA ASP A 197 16.37 -4.88 5.25
C ASP A 197 16.81 -4.33 3.89
N SER A 198 18.12 -4.22 3.66
CA SER A 198 18.68 -3.75 2.38
C SER A 198 18.24 -4.62 1.20
N ARG A 199 18.23 -5.95 1.38
CA ARG A 199 17.77 -6.88 0.35
C ARG A 199 16.27 -6.78 0.10
N VAL A 200 15.44 -6.71 1.14
CA VAL A 200 13.99 -6.53 1.00
C VAL A 200 13.67 -5.22 0.27
N ARG A 201 14.35 -4.12 0.60
CA ARG A 201 14.20 -2.84 -0.11
C ARG A 201 14.63 -2.92 -1.58
N ALA A 202 15.68 -3.67 -1.89
CA ALA A 202 16.09 -3.90 -3.28
C ALA A 202 15.01 -4.68 -4.07
N LEU A 203 14.38 -5.67 -3.44
CA LEU A 203 13.25 -6.40 -4.03
C LEU A 203 12.03 -5.50 -4.23
N ALA A 204 11.71 -4.65 -3.26
CA ALA A 204 10.61 -3.68 -3.39
C ALA A 204 10.83 -2.74 -4.58
N LYS A 205 12.06 -2.24 -4.77
CA LYS A 205 12.42 -1.44 -5.94
C LYS A 205 12.28 -2.20 -7.26
N LYS A 206 12.62 -3.49 -7.27
CA LYS A 206 12.57 -4.36 -8.46
C LYS A 206 11.12 -4.68 -8.89
N TYR A 207 10.23 -4.94 -7.94
CA TYR A 207 8.90 -5.49 -8.21
C TYR A 207 7.76 -4.50 -8.06
N LEU A 208 7.88 -3.53 -7.16
CA LEU A 208 6.74 -2.73 -6.71
C LEU A 208 6.76 -1.29 -7.23
N ASN A 209 7.95 -0.75 -7.50
CA ASN A 209 8.13 0.61 -7.99
C ASN A 209 8.22 0.64 -9.51
N ARG A 210 7.13 1.02 -10.19
CA ARG A 210 7.18 1.53 -11.56
C ARG A 210 7.12 3.06 -11.54
#